data_AF-A0A5C6BR72-F1
#
_entry.id   AF-A0A5C6BR72-F1
#
_cell.length_a   1.000
_cell.length_b   1.000
_cell.length_c   1.000
_cell.angle_alpha   90.00
_cell.angle_beta   90.00
_cell.angle_gamma   90.00
#
_symmetry.space_group_name_H-M   'P 1'
#
loop_
_entity.id
_entity.type
_entity.pdbx_description
1 polymer ?
#
loop_
_entity_poly.entity_id
_entity_poly.type
_entity_poly.pdbx_seq_one_letter_code
_entity_poly.pdbx_strand_id
1 'polypeptide(L)'
;MTWKRWQTMPLLIVASAVCAACLSSCGSDDDPSQGDTTSTTPKKDDKPNYPPPAPIFEGWEKPEFVLCVTGETHGYLEPCGCSETQSGGLSRRADLFRQIDDKGWSRAELDLGGSLKRTRRQSQIKFEVLLDAMQQMGYAAMGLGTEELRLDAGYLLSLDTEDQLPLLGANVVLFGSEELTMPKRHFTTEVAGKTIGVISIVGDAYRNEIVPPANDGAMPDVDIINAHDAVTKQLAALTDEDNAAQPDLLVLLSHAPLEESRALAEAFPQFDVVVSAGGYEDPDNKAEQIGESKTMFITVGHKGKHIGVIGYYPEAEQKLKFELIELDNQRFHETPAMTDVMRRYQERLHDEQIVQNMKPVAHESGARFVGVDQCKDCHTKAFSKWSTTRHSHAYDSLSKGREGQEEGWISRVHDPECLACHVTGWNPQQVFPYERGFVDAGSTPQLKGQQCENCHGPGSIHADLENQRVAGNLPPQDEELIRWRKNMHLDQGIAEKQLCNQCHDLDNSPKFDFAEYWKKVAHPGRD
;
A
#
# COMPACT_ATOMS: atom_id res chain seq x y z
N MET A 1 44.80 11.06 -19.89
CA MET A 1 45.57 12.31 -20.12
C MET A 1 44.63 13.28 -20.80
N THR A 2 44.21 14.43 -20.29
CA THR A 2 44.73 15.36 -19.28
C THR A 2 43.55 16.19 -18.75
N TRP A 3 43.53 16.42 -17.43
CA TRP A 3 42.60 17.27 -16.70
C TRP A 3 42.93 18.77 -16.81
N LYS A 4 41.90 19.65 -16.77
CA LYS A 4 41.96 21.04 -16.26
C LYS A 4 40.58 21.40 -15.67
N ARG A 5 40.42 21.43 -14.34
CA ARG A 5 40.49 22.60 -13.44
C ARG A 5 39.55 23.74 -13.82
N TRP A 6 38.47 23.89 -13.06
CA TRP A 6 37.72 25.15 -12.89
C TRP A 6 37.64 25.52 -11.41
N GLN A 7 37.76 26.82 -11.18
CA GLN A 7 38.09 27.47 -9.92
C GLN A 7 36.87 27.71 -9.02
N THR A 8 37.17 27.79 -7.74
CA THR A 8 36.36 28.18 -6.58
C THR A 8 35.82 29.61 -6.66
N MET A 9 34.53 29.80 -6.32
CA MET A 9 33.95 31.10 -5.93
C MET A 9 33.87 31.21 -4.39
N PRO A 10 34.09 32.39 -3.78
CA PRO A 10 34.13 32.56 -2.32
C PRO A 10 32.76 32.88 -1.71
N LEU A 11 32.56 32.39 -0.48
CA LEU A 11 31.48 32.76 0.43
C LEU A 11 31.59 34.22 0.89
N LEU A 12 30.45 34.92 0.88
CA LEU A 12 30.25 36.21 1.55
C LEU A 12 29.70 35.98 2.95
N ILE A 13 30.50 36.28 3.97
CA ILE A 13 30.12 36.38 5.37
C ILE A 13 29.83 37.86 5.66
N VAL A 14 28.61 38.20 6.09
CA VAL A 14 28.29 39.52 6.63
C VAL A 14 28.40 39.46 8.14
N ALA A 15 29.39 40.16 8.67
CA ALA A 15 29.56 40.43 10.09
C ALA A 15 28.74 41.66 10.50
N SER A 16 28.11 41.62 11.66
CA SER A 16 27.56 42.79 12.33
C SER A 16 28.00 42.78 13.80
N ALA A 17 28.92 43.68 14.12
CA ALA A 17 29.36 44.13 15.44
C ALA A 17 28.75 45.53 15.63
N VAL A 18 28.43 46.10 16.79
CA VAL A 18 28.64 45.85 18.22
C VAL A 18 27.75 46.90 18.92
N CYS A 19 27.22 46.62 20.11
CA CYS A 19 27.23 47.62 21.19
C CYS A 19 26.95 46.97 22.55
N ALA A 20 27.92 47.13 23.45
CA ALA A 20 27.93 46.66 24.82
C ALA A 20 27.46 47.76 25.78
N ALA A 21 26.84 47.38 26.90
CA ALA A 21 27.02 48.07 28.18
C ALA A 21 26.73 47.10 29.34
N CYS A 22 27.68 47.05 30.26
CA CYS A 22 27.84 46.13 31.39
C CYS A 22 26.97 46.48 32.61
N LEU A 23 26.85 45.51 33.54
CA LEU A 23 27.22 45.57 34.98
C LEU A 23 26.43 44.45 35.72
N SER A 24 27.04 43.29 35.95
CA SER A 24 27.82 42.90 37.14
C SER A 24 26.99 42.60 38.40
N SER A 25 26.90 41.32 38.77
CA SER A 25 27.11 40.89 40.15
C SER A 25 27.54 39.43 40.18
N CYS A 26 28.68 39.19 40.84
CA CYS A 26 29.31 37.90 41.06
C CYS A 26 28.73 37.15 42.26
N GLY A 27 29.06 35.85 42.30
CA GLY A 27 29.12 35.01 43.49
C GLY A 27 28.03 33.95 43.50
N SER A 28 28.27 32.68 43.82
CA SER A 28 29.47 31.87 44.01
C SER A 28 28.98 30.42 44.10
N ASP A 29 29.87 29.47 43.85
CA ASP A 29 29.69 28.02 43.98
C ASP A 29 28.87 27.57 45.19
N ASP A 30 27.99 26.58 44.99
CA ASP A 30 27.66 25.55 45.98
C ASP A 30 27.05 24.32 45.27
N ASP A 31 27.73 23.19 45.40
CA ASP A 31 27.20 21.83 45.21
C ASP A 31 26.18 21.52 46.32
N PRO A 32 25.04 20.89 46.01
CA PRO A 32 24.80 19.64 46.75
C PRO A 32 24.14 18.53 45.93
N SER A 33 24.69 17.34 46.15
CA SER A 33 24.03 16.04 46.12
C SER A 33 22.64 16.01 46.78
N GLN A 34 21.81 15.09 46.28
CA GLN A 34 20.52 14.59 46.77
C GLN A 34 19.26 15.31 46.24
N GLY A 35 18.64 14.67 45.23
CA GLY A 35 17.30 14.96 44.75
C GLY A 35 16.49 13.68 44.71
N ASP A 36 15.38 13.73 45.42
CA ASP A 36 14.48 12.67 45.88
C ASP A 36 13.97 11.69 44.81
N THR A 37 13.88 10.42 45.19
CA THR A 37 13.23 9.35 44.44
C THR A 37 11.71 9.45 44.59
N THR A 38 11.04 10.13 43.66
CA THR A 38 9.61 9.88 43.43
C THR A 38 9.43 9.11 42.14
N SER A 39 9.28 7.79 42.32
CA SER A 39 8.76 6.83 41.36
C SER A 39 7.45 7.35 40.75
N THR A 40 7.53 7.86 39.52
CA THR A 40 6.39 7.93 38.62
C THR A 40 6.36 6.63 37.83
N THR A 41 5.52 5.70 38.29
CA THR A 41 5.01 4.60 37.47
C THR A 41 4.58 5.14 36.10
N PRO A 42 5.01 4.56 34.97
CA PRO A 42 4.52 4.97 33.66
C PRO A 42 3.00 4.77 33.63
N LYS A 43 2.26 5.85 33.32
CA LYS A 43 0.83 5.75 33.06
C LYS A 43 0.60 4.81 31.88
N LYS A 44 -0.34 3.90 32.11
CA LYS A 44 -0.94 2.97 31.16
C LYS A 44 -1.63 3.78 30.05
N ASP A 45 -1.27 3.50 28.80
CA ASP A 45 -2.02 3.79 27.57
C ASP A 45 -2.78 5.13 27.51
N ASP A 46 -2.07 6.25 27.34
CA ASP A 46 -2.67 7.45 26.75
C ASP A 46 -2.90 7.18 25.25
N LYS A 47 -4.02 6.50 24.93
CA LYS A 47 -4.53 6.50 23.55
C LYS A 47 -4.80 7.96 23.18
N PRO A 48 -4.26 8.50 22.08
CA PRO A 48 -4.64 9.83 21.62
C PRO A 48 -6.16 9.88 21.46
N ASN A 49 -6.80 10.75 22.25
CA ASN A 49 -8.25 10.95 22.27
C ASN A 49 -8.61 11.84 21.08
N TYR A 50 -8.66 11.26 19.89
CA TYR A 50 -9.23 11.94 18.73
C TYR A 50 -10.74 12.08 18.94
N PRO A 51 -11.34 13.23 18.60
CA PRO A 51 -12.79 13.34 18.61
C PRO A 51 -13.39 12.22 17.73
N PRO A 52 -14.54 11.65 18.13
CA PRO A 52 -15.20 10.62 17.32
C PRO A 52 -15.49 11.17 15.92
N PRO A 53 -15.40 10.33 14.88
CA PRO A 53 -15.66 10.77 13.52
C PRO A 53 -17.12 11.21 13.36
N ALA A 54 -17.34 12.18 12.48
CA ALA A 54 -18.69 12.68 12.20
C ALA A 54 -19.59 11.59 11.58
N PRO A 55 -20.91 11.63 11.81
CA PRO A 55 -21.85 10.74 11.12
C PRO A 55 -21.76 10.90 9.61
N ILE A 56 -21.92 9.79 8.88
CA ILE A 56 -21.97 9.82 7.41
C ILE A 56 -23.26 10.50 6.92
N PHE A 57 -23.16 11.30 5.87
CA PHE A 57 -24.28 12.00 5.23
C PHE A 57 -25.04 12.96 6.14
N GLU A 58 -24.34 13.60 7.07
CA GLU A 58 -24.95 14.58 7.97
C GLU A 58 -25.56 15.73 7.17
N GLY A 59 -26.86 15.99 7.37
CA GLY A 59 -27.60 17.05 6.67
C GLY A 59 -27.97 16.73 5.22
N TRP A 60 -27.74 15.50 4.74
CA TRP A 60 -28.22 15.07 3.42
C TRP A 60 -29.72 14.75 3.46
N GLU A 61 -30.43 15.23 2.45
CA GLU A 61 -31.78 14.74 2.12
C GLU A 61 -31.65 13.41 1.37
N LYS A 62 -32.75 12.66 1.18
CA LYS A 62 -32.70 11.44 0.36
C LYS A 62 -32.37 11.82 -1.09
N PRO A 63 -31.23 11.34 -1.65
CA PRO A 63 -30.94 11.53 -3.06
C PRO A 63 -31.79 10.58 -3.93
N GLU A 64 -31.87 10.87 -5.23
CA GLU A 64 -32.45 9.93 -6.21
C GLU A 64 -31.61 8.63 -6.23
N PHE A 65 -30.29 8.78 -6.26
CA PHE A 65 -29.31 7.74 -6.03
C PHE A 65 -27.99 8.33 -5.51
N VAL A 66 -27.13 7.47 -4.97
CA VAL A 66 -25.72 7.80 -4.72
C VAL A 66 -24.80 7.05 -5.68
N LEU A 67 -23.82 7.76 -6.23
CA LEU A 67 -22.70 7.17 -6.95
C LEU A 67 -21.53 7.06 -5.99
N CYS A 68 -21.11 5.82 -5.69
CA CYS A 68 -19.93 5.55 -4.88
C CYS A 68 -18.74 5.30 -5.80
N VAL A 69 -17.63 5.98 -5.53
CA VAL A 69 -16.43 5.90 -6.35
C VAL A 69 -15.25 5.50 -5.49
N THR A 70 -14.51 4.48 -5.95
CA THR A 70 -13.23 4.04 -5.37
C THR A 70 -12.13 4.06 -6.43
N GLY A 71 -10.89 3.85 -6.01
CA GLY A 71 -9.74 3.88 -6.90
C GLY A 71 -8.45 3.68 -6.14
N GLU A 72 -7.34 3.47 -6.85
CA GLU A 72 -5.97 3.49 -6.31
C GLU A 72 -5.83 2.59 -5.06
N THR A 73 -6.50 1.43 -5.09
CA THR A 73 -6.52 0.48 -3.96
C THR A 73 -5.13 -0.13 -3.74
N HIS A 74 -4.25 -0.16 -4.75
CA HIS A 74 -2.84 -0.56 -4.66
C HIS A 74 -2.57 -1.85 -3.84
N GLY A 75 -3.42 -2.86 -3.98
CA GLY A 75 -3.27 -4.20 -3.42
C GLY A 75 -3.70 -4.36 -1.96
N TYR A 76 -4.34 -3.34 -1.36
CA TYR A 76 -4.86 -3.40 0.01
C TYR A 76 -6.29 -3.95 0.02
N LEU A 77 -6.44 -5.22 0.40
CA LEU A 77 -7.74 -5.89 0.57
C LEU A 77 -8.30 -5.73 1.99
N GLU A 78 -7.40 -5.60 2.96
CA GLU A 78 -7.67 -5.33 4.37
C GLU A 78 -7.33 -3.86 4.68
N PRO A 79 -7.65 -3.33 5.89
CA PRO A 79 -7.24 -1.96 6.27
C PRO A 79 -5.78 -1.67 5.94
N CYS A 80 -5.46 -0.41 5.61
CA CYS A 80 -4.21 -0.03 4.98
C CYS A 80 -2.98 -0.35 5.85
N GLY A 81 -2.45 -1.55 5.67
CA GLY A 81 -1.30 -2.06 6.40
C GLY A 81 -1.68 -3.02 7.52
N CYS A 82 -0.70 -3.38 8.34
CA CYS A 82 -0.86 -4.44 9.32
C CYS A 82 -1.40 -3.94 10.67
N SER A 83 -1.76 -2.66 10.85
CA SER A 83 -2.18 -2.11 12.16
C SER A 83 -3.71 -2.00 12.29
N GLU A 84 -4.28 -2.41 13.44
CA GLU A 84 -5.74 -2.47 13.68
C GLU A 84 -6.45 -1.11 13.63
N THR A 85 -5.72 -0.02 13.86
CA THR A 85 -6.24 1.35 13.81
C THR A 85 -6.19 1.98 12.44
N GLN A 86 -5.71 1.26 11.42
CA GLN A 86 -5.66 1.76 10.05
C GLN A 86 -7.05 1.75 9.43
N SER A 87 -7.30 2.66 8.49
CA SER A 87 -8.56 2.78 7.74
C SER A 87 -8.57 1.91 6.48
N GLY A 88 -9.74 1.70 5.88
CA GLY A 88 -9.90 0.97 4.62
C GLY A 88 -10.27 -0.50 4.75
N GLY A 89 -10.03 -1.25 3.68
CA GLY A 89 -10.34 -2.66 3.55
C GLY A 89 -11.74 -2.95 2.98
N LEU A 90 -11.84 -4.07 2.27
CA LEU A 90 -13.07 -4.48 1.57
C LEU A 90 -14.25 -4.71 2.51
N SER A 91 -14.00 -5.21 3.72
CA SER A 91 -15.08 -5.44 4.69
C SER A 91 -15.75 -4.15 5.14
N ARG A 92 -14.98 -3.11 5.44
CA ARG A 92 -15.53 -1.81 5.86
C ARG A 92 -16.19 -1.08 4.70
N ARG A 93 -15.65 -1.25 3.49
CA ARG A 93 -16.27 -0.80 2.24
C ARG A 93 -17.66 -1.42 2.07
N ALA A 94 -17.78 -2.73 2.23
CA ALA A 94 -19.06 -3.45 2.17
C ALA A 94 -20.03 -3.00 3.27
N ASP A 95 -19.55 -2.71 4.48
CA ASP A 95 -20.40 -2.21 5.56
C ASP A 95 -20.94 -0.79 5.27
N LEU A 96 -20.15 0.09 4.65
CA LEU A 96 -20.65 1.39 4.19
C LEU A 96 -21.80 1.21 3.18
N PHE A 97 -21.64 0.32 2.20
CA PHE A 97 -22.71 0.05 1.22
C PHE A 97 -23.97 -0.52 1.88
N ARG A 98 -23.81 -1.44 2.83
CA ARG A 98 -24.93 -1.95 3.64
C ARG A 98 -25.63 -0.81 4.41
N GLN A 99 -24.88 0.13 4.99
CA GLN A 99 -25.44 1.29 5.70
C GLN A 99 -26.19 2.25 4.76
N ILE A 100 -25.77 2.36 3.49
CA ILE A 100 -26.49 3.10 2.44
C ILE A 100 -27.80 2.37 2.09
N ASP A 101 -27.74 1.06 1.91
CA ASP A 101 -28.90 0.22 1.60
C ASP A 101 -29.95 0.27 2.73
N ASP A 102 -29.51 0.24 4.00
CA ASP A 102 -30.37 0.36 5.19
C ASP A 102 -31.10 1.73 5.26
N LYS A 103 -30.53 2.79 4.66
CA LYS A 103 -31.21 4.09 4.51
C LYS A 103 -32.26 4.07 3.40
N GLY A 104 -32.35 2.99 2.62
CA GLY A 104 -33.24 2.86 1.46
C GLY A 104 -32.84 3.77 0.31
N TRP A 105 -31.54 4.04 0.15
CA TRP A 105 -30.99 4.84 -0.94
C TRP A 105 -30.49 3.90 -2.04
N SER A 106 -30.89 4.19 -3.29
CA SER A 106 -30.35 3.48 -4.45
C SER A 106 -28.89 3.87 -4.65
N ARG A 107 -28.05 2.92 -5.06
CA ARG A 107 -26.62 3.16 -5.27
C ARG A 107 -26.09 2.48 -6.52
N ALA A 108 -25.02 3.06 -7.06
CA ALA A 108 -24.17 2.45 -8.08
C ALA A 108 -22.71 2.69 -7.69
N GLU A 109 -21.84 1.72 -7.95
CA GLU A 109 -20.42 1.81 -7.62
C GLU A 109 -19.55 1.71 -8.87
N LEU A 110 -18.55 2.58 -8.93
CA LEU A 110 -17.51 2.60 -9.96
C LEU A 110 -16.13 2.58 -9.30
N ASP A 111 -15.17 1.92 -9.92
CA ASP A 111 -13.76 1.99 -9.51
C ASP A 111 -12.90 2.58 -10.62
N LEU A 112 -11.99 3.47 -10.25
CA LEU A 112 -11.10 4.21 -11.14
C LEU A 112 -9.96 3.35 -11.74
N GLY A 113 -9.66 2.19 -11.15
CA GLY A 113 -8.45 1.43 -11.46
C GLY A 113 -7.28 1.77 -10.53
N GLY A 114 -6.12 1.15 -10.78
CA GLY A 114 -4.96 1.25 -9.89
C GLY A 114 -5.07 0.34 -8.68
N SER A 115 -5.56 -0.87 -8.92
CA SER A 115 -5.92 -1.79 -7.84
C SER A 115 -4.76 -2.61 -7.31
N LEU A 116 -3.63 -2.66 -8.02
CA LEU A 116 -2.48 -3.48 -7.69
C LEU A 116 -1.25 -2.65 -7.34
N LYS A 117 -0.25 -3.28 -6.72
CA LYS A 117 1.05 -2.66 -6.36
C LYS A 117 2.25 -3.31 -7.05
N ARG A 118 2.10 -4.57 -7.46
CA ARG A 118 3.17 -5.43 -8.01
C ARG A 118 2.60 -6.25 -9.15
N THR A 119 3.48 -6.85 -9.95
CA THR A 119 3.11 -7.68 -11.11
C THR A 119 3.65 -9.10 -10.97
N ARG A 120 3.04 -9.88 -10.07
CA ARG A 120 3.43 -11.27 -9.76
C ARG A 120 2.20 -12.18 -9.73
N ARG A 121 2.40 -13.49 -9.59
CA ARG A 121 1.28 -14.44 -9.46
C ARG A 121 0.35 -14.09 -8.28
N GLN A 122 0.90 -13.68 -7.13
CA GLN A 122 0.09 -13.20 -6.00
C GLN A 122 -0.78 -11.98 -6.40
N SER A 123 -0.28 -11.08 -7.25
CA SER A 123 -1.03 -9.92 -7.72
C SER A 123 -2.22 -10.31 -8.59
N GLN A 124 -2.05 -11.31 -9.47
CA GLN A 124 -3.16 -11.86 -10.25
C GLN A 124 -4.23 -12.45 -9.33
N ILE A 125 -3.82 -13.26 -8.35
CA ILE A 125 -4.75 -13.81 -7.34
C ILE A 125 -5.49 -12.68 -6.61
N LYS A 126 -4.77 -11.64 -6.15
CA LYS A 126 -5.39 -10.48 -5.50
C LYS A 126 -6.37 -9.77 -6.42
N PHE A 127 -6.04 -9.63 -7.70
CA PHE A 127 -6.91 -8.98 -8.66
C PHE A 127 -8.22 -9.75 -8.85
N GLU A 128 -8.14 -11.07 -9.06
CA GLU A 128 -9.33 -11.93 -9.18
C GLU A 128 -10.19 -11.90 -7.91
N VAL A 129 -9.58 -11.92 -6.73
CA VAL A 129 -10.27 -11.81 -5.43
C VAL A 129 -10.93 -10.44 -5.28
N LEU A 130 -10.28 -9.37 -5.72
CA LEU A 130 -10.85 -8.03 -5.68
C LEU A 130 -12.06 -7.93 -6.63
N LEU A 131 -11.98 -8.45 -7.85
CA LEU A 131 -13.09 -8.46 -8.80
C LEU A 131 -14.29 -9.26 -8.25
N ASP A 132 -14.06 -10.43 -7.63
CA ASP A 132 -15.11 -11.22 -6.94
C ASP A 132 -15.76 -10.41 -5.81
N ALA A 133 -14.95 -9.74 -4.98
CA ALA A 133 -15.46 -8.91 -3.90
C ALA A 133 -16.29 -7.72 -4.40
N MET A 134 -15.82 -7.05 -5.46
CA MET A 134 -16.51 -5.91 -6.08
C MET A 134 -17.83 -6.36 -6.69
N GLN A 135 -17.87 -7.51 -7.35
CA GLN A 135 -19.09 -8.09 -7.87
C GLN A 135 -20.09 -8.41 -6.76
N GLN A 136 -19.65 -9.02 -5.65
CA GLN A 136 -20.50 -9.28 -4.48
C GLN A 136 -21.03 -7.98 -3.82
N MET A 137 -20.26 -6.90 -3.90
CA MET A 137 -20.66 -5.57 -3.42
C MET A 137 -21.60 -4.83 -4.38
N GLY A 138 -21.76 -5.30 -5.62
CA GLY A 138 -22.66 -4.73 -6.61
C GLY A 138 -22.03 -3.70 -7.55
N TYR A 139 -20.69 -3.65 -7.65
CA TYR A 139 -20.02 -2.71 -8.56
C TYR A 139 -20.51 -2.85 -10.00
N ALA A 140 -20.73 -1.71 -10.64
CA ALA A 140 -21.19 -1.66 -12.02
C ALA A 140 -20.04 -1.84 -13.00
N ALA A 141 -18.89 -1.23 -12.74
CA ALA A 141 -17.69 -1.35 -13.56
C ALA A 141 -16.42 -0.89 -12.84
N MET A 142 -15.27 -1.26 -13.41
CA MET A 142 -13.94 -0.84 -12.99
C MET A 142 -13.12 -0.34 -14.18
N GLY A 143 -12.48 0.81 -14.04
CA GLY A 143 -11.46 1.28 -14.97
C GLY A 143 -10.16 0.49 -14.86
N LEU A 144 -9.45 0.31 -15.97
CA LEU A 144 -8.09 -0.21 -15.97
C LEU A 144 -7.10 0.93 -15.63
N GLY A 145 -6.25 0.72 -14.64
CA GLY A 145 -5.14 1.61 -14.31
C GLY A 145 -3.79 1.09 -14.82
N THR A 146 -2.72 1.80 -14.48
CA THR A 146 -1.37 1.42 -14.93
C THR A 146 -0.94 0.05 -14.44
N GLU A 147 -1.39 -0.35 -13.25
CA GLU A 147 -0.95 -1.56 -12.56
C GLU A 147 -1.63 -2.81 -13.10
N GLU A 148 -2.90 -2.72 -13.49
CA GLU A 148 -3.60 -3.80 -14.19
C GLU A 148 -2.98 -4.02 -15.58
N LEU A 149 -2.66 -2.95 -16.30
CA LEU A 149 -2.08 -3.04 -17.65
C LEU A 149 -0.63 -3.55 -17.69
N ARG A 150 0.06 -3.58 -16.54
CA ARG A 150 1.36 -4.24 -16.42
C ARG A 150 1.25 -5.74 -16.15
N LEU A 151 0.03 -6.27 -16.00
CA LEU A 151 -0.19 -7.71 -16.08
C LEU A 151 -0.09 -8.17 -17.54
N ASP A 152 -0.03 -9.48 -17.73
CA ASP A 152 -0.04 -10.08 -19.06
C ASP A 152 -1.38 -9.78 -19.79
N ALA A 153 -1.31 -9.31 -21.04
CA ALA A 153 -2.51 -8.95 -21.81
C ALA A 153 -3.41 -10.17 -22.09
N GLY A 154 -2.82 -11.36 -22.27
CA GLY A 154 -3.55 -12.61 -22.43
C GLY A 154 -4.27 -13.00 -21.14
N TYR A 155 -3.63 -12.80 -19.99
CA TYR A 155 -4.27 -12.93 -18.69
C TYR A 155 -5.44 -11.96 -18.53
N LEU A 156 -5.29 -10.68 -18.86
CA LEU A 156 -6.42 -9.74 -18.81
C LEU A 156 -7.58 -10.23 -19.67
N LEU A 157 -7.32 -10.62 -20.93
CA LEU A 157 -8.38 -11.18 -21.80
C LEU A 157 -9.04 -12.43 -21.23
N SER A 158 -8.32 -13.25 -20.47
CA SER A 158 -8.90 -14.43 -19.83
C SER A 158 -9.92 -14.12 -18.73
N LEU A 159 -9.98 -12.86 -18.27
CA LEU A 159 -10.97 -12.36 -17.31
C LEU A 159 -12.29 -11.95 -18.00
N ASP A 160 -12.30 -11.72 -19.32
CA ASP A 160 -13.50 -11.33 -20.05
C ASP A 160 -14.50 -12.50 -20.14
N THR A 161 -15.38 -12.59 -19.15
CA THR A 161 -16.43 -13.61 -19.03
C THR A 161 -17.76 -12.91 -18.73
N GLU A 162 -18.88 -13.50 -19.16
CA GLU A 162 -20.21 -12.87 -19.03
C GLU A 162 -20.57 -12.47 -17.60
N ASP A 163 -20.09 -13.24 -16.62
CA ASP A 163 -20.38 -13.03 -15.20
C ASP A 163 -19.36 -12.12 -14.50
N GLN A 164 -18.26 -11.69 -15.13
CA GLN A 164 -17.25 -10.86 -14.46
C GLN A 164 -17.57 -9.36 -14.51
N LEU A 165 -17.03 -8.64 -13.52
CA LEU A 165 -17.13 -7.18 -13.44
C LEU A 165 -16.60 -6.53 -14.73
N PRO A 166 -17.38 -5.66 -15.40
CA PRO A 166 -16.92 -4.98 -16.61
C PRO A 166 -15.67 -4.13 -16.38
N LEU A 167 -14.63 -4.40 -17.19
CA LEU A 167 -13.39 -3.62 -17.21
C LEU A 167 -13.43 -2.56 -18.32
N LEU A 168 -13.12 -1.31 -17.97
CA LEU A 168 -13.23 -0.14 -18.85
C LEU A 168 -11.86 0.41 -19.25
N GLY A 169 -11.75 0.89 -20.48
CA GLY A 169 -10.50 1.41 -21.02
C GLY A 169 -10.68 1.94 -22.44
N ALA A 170 -11.29 3.12 -22.55
CA ALA A 170 -11.62 3.77 -23.82
C ALA A 170 -10.42 3.88 -24.75
N ASN A 171 -9.24 4.17 -24.19
CA ASN A 171 -8.00 4.34 -24.94
C ASN A 171 -7.00 3.18 -24.84
N VAL A 172 -7.40 2.02 -24.29
CA VAL A 172 -6.53 0.84 -24.13
C VAL A 172 -6.74 -0.14 -25.27
N VAL A 173 -5.72 -0.49 -26.04
CA VAL A 173 -5.80 -1.44 -27.16
C VAL A 173 -5.00 -2.69 -26.82
N LEU A 174 -5.64 -3.87 -26.83
CA LEU A 174 -4.97 -5.14 -26.61
C LEU A 174 -4.69 -5.83 -27.96
N PHE A 175 -3.48 -6.36 -28.13
CA PHE A 175 -3.03 -7.06 -29.35
C PHE A 175 -3.29 -6.30 -30.66
N GLY A 176 -3.24 -4.97 -30.61
CA GLY A 176 -3.45 -4.09 -31.77
C GLY A 176 -4.89 -4.11 -32.34
N SER A 177 -5.87 -4.66 -31.64
CA SER A 177 -7.26 -4.73 -32.10
C SER A 177 -8.20 -3.84 -31.28
N GLU A 178 -8.82 -2.87 -31.94
CA GLU A 178 -9.92 -2.08 -31.36
C GLU A 178 -11.25 -2.87 -31.33
N GLU A 179 -11.32 -4.02 -32.01
CA GLU A 179 -12.54 -4.84 -32.15
C GLU A 179 -12.78 -5.79 -30.97
N LEU A 180 -11.82 -5.89 -30.03
CA LEU A 180 -11.98 -6.71 -28.83
C LEU A 180 -13.08 -6.14 -27.92
N THR A 181 -13.85 -7.03 -27.31
CA THR A 181 -14.93 -6.71 -26.37
C THR A 181 -14.43 -6.14 -25.05
N MET A 182 -13.19 -6.48 -24.69
CA MET A 182 -12.52 -6.01 -23.49
C MET A 182 -11.19 -5.29 -23.84
N PRO A 183 -10.89 -4.15 -23.20
CA PRO A 183 -11.77 -3.43 -22.28
C PRO A 183 -12.92 -2.73 -23.01
N LYS A 184 -14.06 -2.57 -22.31
CA LYS A 184 -15.18 -1.80 -22.85
C LYS A 184 -14.76 -0.36 -23.06
N ARG A 185 -15.11 0.19 -24.23
CA ARG A 185 -14.71 1.54 -24.62
C ARG A 185 -15.53 2.63 -23.93
N HIS A 186 -16.79 2.33 -23.70
CA HIS A 186 -17.70 3.09 -22.85
C HIS A 186 -18.66 2.09 -22.19
N PHE A 187 -19.37 2.55 -21.17
CA PHE A 187 -20.30 1.72 -20.42
C PHE A 187 -21.49 2.54 -19.93
N THR A 188 -22.66 1.93 -19.85
CA THR A 188 -23.84 2.52 -19.22
C THR A 188 -24.36 1.58 -18.13
N THR A 189 -24.83 2.16 -17.04
CA THR A 189 -25.53 1.44 -15.97
C THR A 189 -26.77 2.22 -15.55
N GLU A 190 -27.79 1.52 -15.06
CA GLU A 190 -29.05 2.13 -14.60
C GLU A 190 -29.19 1.99 -13.09
N VAL A 191 -29.55 3.08 -12.42
CA VAL A 191 -29.87 3.11 -10.98
C VAL A 191 -31.05 4.05 -10.76
N ALA A 192 -32.06 3.62 -10.00
CA ALA A 192 -33.28 4.40 -9.76
C ALA A 192 -33.97 4.90 -11.06
N GLY A 193 -33.90 4.15 -12.16
CA GLY A 193 -34.46 4.57 -13.45
C GLY A 193 -33.66 5.68 -14.14
N LYS A 194 -32.44 5.96 -13.68
CA LYS A 194 -31.50 6.94 -14.23
C LYS A 194 -30.30 6.24 -14.85
N THR A 195 -29.88 6.71 -16.02
CA THR A 195 -28.74 6.14 -16.76
C THR A 195 -27.46 6.91 -16.43
N ILE A 196 -26.41 6.19 -16.04
CA ILE A 196 -25.07 6.74 -15.84
C ILE A 196 -24.19 6.29 -17.01
N GLY A 197 -23.67 7.24 -17.78
CA GLY A 197 -22.69 7.00 -18.84
C GLY A 197 -21.27 7.13 -18.32
N VAL A 198 -20.43 6.14 -18.57
CA VAL A 198 -19.07 6.05 -18.02
C VAL A 198 -18.05 5.87 -19.13
N ILE A 199 -17.02 6.70 -19.11
CA ILE A 199 -15.80 6.56 -19.92
C ILE A 199 -14.63 6.44 -18.96
N SER A 200 -13.75 5.47 -19.19
CA SER A 200 -12.51 5.30 -18.42
C SER A 200 -11.31 5.45 -19.33
N ILE A 201 -10.29 6.19 -18.91
CA ILE A 201 -9.03 6.35 -19.64
C ILE A 201 -7.82 6.11 -18.75
N VAL A 202 -6.71 5.79 -19.40
CA VAL A 202 -5.36 5.86 -18.81
C VAL A 202 -4.65 7.06 -19.41
N GLY A 203 -4.02 7.89 -18.57
CA GLY A 203 -3.36 9.11 -19.02
C GLY A 203 -2.24 8.85 -20.02
N ASP A 204 -2.12 9.73 -21.01
CA ASP A 204 -1.06 9.73 -22.02
C ASP A 204 0.33 9.82 -21.36
N ALA A 205 0.42 10.52 -20.23
CA ALA A 205 1.65 10.61 -19.43
C ALA A 205 2.17 9.23 -18.97
N TYR A 206 1.29 8.26 -18.74
CA TYR A 206 1.65 6.92 -18.27
C TYR A 206 1.97 5.94 -19.40
N ARG A 207 1.78 6.33 -20.67
CA ARG A 207 1.98 5.44 -21.82
C ARG A 207 3.35 4.76 -21.82
N ASN A 208 4.42 5.51 -21.54
CA ASN A 208 5.79 4.97 -21.56
C ASN A 208 6.09 4.04 -20.37
N GLU A 209 5.25 4.03 -19.33
CA GLU A 209 5.40 3.13 -18.19
C GLU A 209 4.73 1.77 -18.40
N ILE A 210 3.90 1.66 -19.44
CA ILE A 210 3.06 0.49 -19.74
C ILE A 210 3.47 -0.12 -21.07
N VAL A 211 3.63 0.71 -22.10
CA VAL A 211 3.98 0.28 -23.44
C VAL A 211 5.52 0.20 -23.54
N PRO A 212 6.11 -0.99 -23.70
CA PRO A 212 7.55 -1.10 -23.87
C PRO A 212 8.00 -0.37 -25.14
N PRO A 213 9.26 0.13 -25.18
CA PRO A 213 9.80 0.73 -26.40
C PRO A 213 9.68 -0.26 -27.56
N ALA A 214 9.26 0.24 -28.73
CA ALA A 214 9.11 -0.59 -29.92
C ALA A 214 10.43 -1.29 -30.24
N ASN A 215 10.49 -2.59 -29.98
CA ASN A 215 11.52 -3.45 -30.51
C ASN A 215 11.02 -3.95 -31.87
N ASP A 216 11.93 -3.99 -32.85
CA ASP A 216 11.85 -4.76 -34.10
C ASP A 216 10.57 -4.70 -34.97
N GLY A 217 9.67 -3.73 -34.76
CA GLY A 217 8.44 -3.56 -35.54
C GLY A 217 7.30 -4.49 -35.12
N ALA A 218 7.42 -5.20 -34.00
CA ALA A 218 6.31 -5.92 -33.38
C ALA A 218 5.31 -4.92 -32.77
N MET A 219 4.02 -5.16 -32.98
CA MET A 219 2.96 -4.44 -32.26
C MET A 219 3.03 -4.81 -30.77
N PRO A 220 2.88 -3.84 -29.86
CA PRO A 220 2.85 -4.15 -28.44
C PRO A 220 1.56 -4.90 -28.07
N ASP A 221 1.64 -5.80 -27.10
CA ASP A 221 0.45 -6.54 -26.60
C ASP A 221 -0.56 -5.60 -25.91
N VAL A 222 -0.07 -4.50 -25.35
CA VAL A 222 -0.88 -3.40 -24.80
C VAL A 222 -0.41 -2.10 -25.45
N ASP A 223 -1.34 -1.34 -26.03
CA ASP A 223 -1.12 0.03 -26.48
C ASP A 223 -2.11 0.98 -25.81
N ILE A 224 -1.73 2.25 -25.74
CA ILE A 224 -2.55 3.34 -25.23
C ILE A 224 -2.60 4.41 -26.31
N ILE A 225 -3.80 4.61 -26.88
CA ILE A 225 -4.06 5.69 -27.83
C ILE A 225 -4.32 7.00 -27.08
N ASN A 226 -4.27 8.12 -27.79
CA ASN A 226 -4.45 9.44 -27.19
C ASN A 226 -5.79 9.53 -26.42
N ALA A 227 -5.72 9.94 -25.16
CA ALA A 227 -6.87 10.00 -24.27
C ALA A 227 -7.94 10.98 -24.78
N HIS A 228 -7.55 12.15 -25.28
CA HIS A 228 -8.49 13.16 -25.79
C HIS A 228 -9.28 12.64 -27.01
N ASP A 229 -8.61 11.99 -27.96
CA ASP A 229 -9.25 11.40 -29.14
C ASP A 229 -10.22 10.27 -28.76
N ALA A 230 -9.81 9.41 -27.83
CA ALA A 230 -10.66 8.34 -27.32
C ALA A 230 -11.91 8.88 -26.62
N VAL A 231 -11.76 9.87 -25.73
CA VAL A 231 -12.90 10.52 -25.05
C VAL A 231 -13.82 11.17 -26.06
N THR A 232 -13.29 11.89 -27.06
CA THR A 232 -14.08 12.52 -28.13
C THR A 232 -14.95 11.49 -28.85
N LYS A 233 -14.35 10.37 -29.29
CA LYS A 233 -15.05 9.28 -30.01
C LYS A 233 -16.14 8.63 -29.16
N GLN A 234 -15.82 8.32 -27.90
CA GLN A 234 -16.75 7.58 -27.03
C GLN A 234 -17.86 8.46 -26.46
N LEU A 235 -17.57 9.73 -26.18
CA LEU A 235 -18.58 10.69 -25.74
C LEU A 235 -19.62 10.89 -26.83
N ALA A 236 -19.19 11.07 -28.09
CA ALA A 236 -20.10 11.18 -29.23
C ALA A 236 -21.00 9.95 -29.38
N ALA A 237 -20.48 8.75 -29.14
CA ALA A 237 -21.27 7.51 -29.18
C ALA A 237 -22.29 7.41 -28.02
N LEU A 238 -21.90 7.81 -26.81
CA LEU A 238 -22.79 7.80 -25.64
C LEU A 238 -23.93 8.82 -25.74
N THR A 239 -23.66 9.97 -26.36
CA THR A 239 -24.64 11.08 -26.48
C THR A 239 -25.29 11.17 -27.86
N ASP A 240 -25.11 10.15 -28.71
CA ASP A 240 -25.77 10.10 -30.03
C ASP A 240 -27.29 10.08 -29.83
N GLU A 241 -28.06 10.92 -30.55
CA GLU A 241 -29.52 11.02 -30.36
C GLU A 241 -30.26 9.69 -30.61
N ASP A 242 -29.69 8.80 -31.41
CA ASP A 242 -30.24 7.46 -31.67
C ASP A 242 -29.90 6.45 -30.56
N ASN A 243 -29.03 6.81 -29.61
CA ASN A 243 -28.75 5.98 -28.45
C ASN A 243 -29.96 5.98 -27.50
N ALA A 244 -30.64 4.84 -27.42
CA ALA A 244 -31.80 4.64 -26.56
C ALA A 244 -31.50 4.78 -25.05
N ALA A 245 -30.23 4.69 -24.64
CA ALA A 245 -29.76 4.83 -23.26
C ALA A 245 -29.03 6.17 -23.07
N GLN A 246 -29.73 7.28 -23.30
CA GLN A 246 -29.19 8.62 -23.03
C GLN A 246 -28.79 8.76 -21.56
N PRO A 247 -27.55 9.19 -21.25
CA PRO A 247 -27.10 9.33 -19.88
C PRO A 247 -27.73 10.56 -19.19
N ASP A 248 -28.30 10.35 -18.00
CA ASP A 248 -28.71 11.41 -17.06
C ASP A 248 -27.52 12.00 -16.28
N LEU A 249 -26.42 11.25 -16.21
CA LEU A 249 -25.16 11.63 -15.57
C LEU A 249 -23.97 11.06 -16.38
N LEU A 250 -23.01 11.91 -16.73
CA LEU A 250 -21.78 11.52 -17.42
C LEU A 250 -20.59 11.54 -16.46
N VAL A 251 -19.87 10.43 -16.40
CA VAL A 251 -18.72 10.21 -15.52
C VAL A 251 -17.47 9.87 -16.34
N LEU A 252 -16.39 10.60 -16.11
CA LEU A 252 -15.05 10.27 -16.60
C LEU A 252 -14.19 9.71 -15.47
N LEU A 253 -13.77 8.46 -15.60
CA LEU A 253 -12.76 7.83 -14.76
C LEU A 253 -11.40 8.06 -15.41
N SER A 254 -10.64 9.01 -14.89
CA SER A 254 -9.36 9.46 -15.45
C SER A 254 -8.20 8.90 -14.62
N HIS A 255 -7.69 7.73 -15.01
CA HIS A 255 -6.48 7.17 -14.41
C HIS A 255 -5.24 7.85 -15.00
N ALA A 256 -5.08 9.14 -14.68
CA ALA A 256 -4.07 10.04 -15.22
C ALA A 256 -3.57 10.98 -14.12
N PRO A 257 -2.43 11.68 -14.33
CA PRO A 257 -2.00 12.74 -13.43
C PRO A 257 -3.06 13.85 -13.33
N LEU A 258 -3.14 14.44 -12.14
CA LEU A 258 -4.04 15.55 -11.79
C LEU A 258 -4.16 16.66 -12.86
N GLU A 259 -3.04 17.11 -13.44
CA GLU A 259 -3.05 18.17 -14.45
C GLU A 259 -3.67 17.72 -15.78
N GLU A 260 -3.42 16.47 -16.18
CA GLU A 260 -3.97 15.90 -17.41
C GLU A 260 -5.47 15.66 -17.26
N SER A 261 -5.92 15.14 -16.11
CA SER A 261 -7.34 14.97 -15.82
C SER A 261 -8.09 16.30 -15.80
N ARG A 262 -7.48 17.39 -15.29
CA ARG A 262 -8.06 18.74 -15.33
C ARG A 262 -8.20 19.26 -16.75
N ALA A 263 -7.16 19.10 -17.57
CA ALA A 263 -7.22 19.50 -18.97
C ALA A 263 -8.33 18.77 -19.74
N LEU A 264 -8.54 17.47 -19.47
CA LEU A 264 -9.67 16.72 -20.03
C LEU A 264 -11.02 17.24 -19.52
N ALA A 265 -11.15 17.54 -18.22
CA ALA A 265 -12.37 18.11 -17.66
C ALA A 265 -12.73 19.46 -18.29
N GLU A 266 -11.75 20.32 -18.56
CA GLU A 266 -11.94 21.60 -19.25
C GLU A 266 -12.31 21.44 -20.73
N ALA A 267 -11.70 20.47 -21.42
CA ALA A 267 -11.97 20.19 -22.83
C ALA A 267 -13.34 19.55 -23.07
N PHE A 268 -13.86 18.80 -22.09
CA PHE A 268 -15.11 18.07 -22.18
C PHE A 268 -16.10 18.50 -21.07
N PRO A 269 -16.65 19.73 -21.14
CA PRO A 269 -17.60 20.26 -20.15
C PRO A 269 -18.92 19.50 -20.07
N GLN A 270 -19.15 18.51 -20.95
CA GLN A 270 -20.30 17.61 -20.93
C GLN A 270 -20.26 16.61 -19.77
N PHE A 271 -19.08 16.32 -19.20
CA PHE A 271 -19.01 15.45 -18.03
C PHE A 271 -19.50 16.17 -16.78
N ASP A 272 -20.39 15.52 -16.03
CA ASP A 272 -20.85 16.02 -14.73
C ASP A 272 -19.82 15.74 -13.64
N VAL A 273 -19.15 14.58 -13.72
CA VAL A 273 -18.16 14.12 -12.74
C VAL A 273 -16.89 13.65 -13.44
N VAL A 274 -15.74 14.13 -12.96
CA VAL A 274 -14.41 13.62 -13.33
C VAL A 274 -13.72 13.12 -12.06
N VAL A 275 -13.39 11.83 -12.06
CA VAL A 275 -12.64 11.18 -10.99
C VAL A 275 -11.21 11.02 -11.47
N SER A 276 -10.26 11.62 -10.77
CA SER A 276 -8.85 11.64 -11.17
C SER A 276 -8.00 10.78 -10.23
N ALA A 277 -7.03 10.08 -10.82
CA ALA A 277 -5.96 9.39 -10.10
C ALA A 277 -4.80 10.36 -9.81
N GLY A 278 -3.71 9.85 -9.21
CA GLY A 278 -2.51 10.64 -8.99
C GLY A 278 -2.68 11.75 -7.94
N GLY A 279 -3.70 11.62 -7.09
CA GLY A 279 -3.96 12.49 -5.96
C GLY A 279 -3.04 12.23 -4.76
N TYR A 280 -3.34 12.89 -3.64
CA TYR A 280 -2.74 12.53 -2.36
C TYR A 280 -3.38 11.24 -1.81
N GLU A 281 -2.61 10.44 -1.06
CA GLU A 281 -3.13 9.22 -0.39
C GLU A 281 -4.35 9.51 0.48
N ASP A 282 -4.29 10.63 1.21
CA ASP A 282 -5.35 11.14 2.08
C ASP A 282 -5.81 12.51 1.55
N PRO A 283 -6.77 12.56 0.61
CA PRO A 283 -7.24 13.82 0.05
C PRO A 283 -8.21 14.54 0.99
N ASP A 284 -8.39 15.84 0.75
CA ASP A 284 -9.39 16.63 1.46
C ASP A 284 -10.81 16.19 1.08
N ASN A 285 -11.74 16.26 2.04
CA ASN A 285 -13.17 16.03 1.79
C ASN A 285 -13.81 17.24 1.08
N LYS A 286 -13.36 17.52 -0.16
CA LYS A 286 -13.86 18.60 -1.01
C LYS A 286 -13.79 18.20 -2.48
N ALA A 287 -14.84 18.56 -3.22
CA ALA A 287 -14.82 18.52 -4.67
C ALA A 287 -14.42 19.88 -5.24
N GLU A 288 -13.58 19.87 -6.27
CA GLU A 288 -13.29 21.02 -7.11
C GLU A 288 -14.39 21.18 -8.17
N GLN A 289 -14.57 22.40 -8.68
CA GLN A 289 -15.51 22.70 -9.76
C GLN A 289 -14.72 23.26 -10.93
N ILE A 290 -14.78 22.59 -12.08
CA ILE A 290 -14.00 22.96 -13.27
C ILE A 290 -14.91 23.52 -14.36
N GLY A 291 -14.44 24.58 -15.02
CA GLY A 291 -15.11 25.18 -16.15
C GLY A 291 -16.42 25.90 -15.83
N GLU A 292 -17.07 26.43 -16.87
CA GLU A 292 -18.35 27.13 -16.75
C GLU A 292 -19.53 26.17 -16.51
N SER A 293 -19.42 24.92 -16.99
CA SER A 293 -20.38 23.84 -16.76
C SER A 293 -20.37 23.34 -15.31
N LYS A 294 -19.35 23.73 -14.52
CA LYS A 294 -19.15 23.30 -13.13
C LYS A 294 -19.05 21.78 -12.98
N THR A 295 -18.23 21.15 -13.81
CA THR A 295 -17.89 19.74 -13.69
C THR A 295 -17.30 19.46 -12.31
N MET A 296 -17.83 18.46 -11.61
CA MET A 296 -17.34 18.02 -10.31
C MET A 296 -16.05 17.22 -10.47
N PHE A 297 -14.93 17.77 -10.00
CA PHE A 297 -13.63 17.11 -10.06
C PHE A 297 -13.22 16.60 -8.68
N ILE A 298 -12.95 15.30 -8.56
CA ILE A 298 -12.62 14.65 -7.29
C ILE A 298 -11.44 13.69 -7.41
N THR A 299 -10.79 13.44 -6.28
CA THR A 299 -9.91 12.28 -6.06
C THR A 299 -10.46 11.48 -4.87
N VAL A 300 -10.15 10.18 -4.83
CA VAL A 300 -10.68 9.25 -3.82
C VAL A 300 -9.60 8.71 -2.88
N GLY A 301 -8.37 9.17 -3.03
CA GLY A 301 -7.24 8.75 -2.21
C GLY A 301 -6.77 7.34 -2.55
N HIS A 302 -5.84 6.82 -1.75
CA HIS A 302 -5.18 5.55 -2.04
C HIS A 302 -5.51 4.47 -1.00
N LYS A 303 -5.07 3.23 -1.29
CA LYS A 303 -5.09 2.07 -0.38
C LYS A 303 -6.49 1.67 0.09
N GLY A 304 -7.52 2.11 -0.63
CA GLY A 304 -8.92 1.86 -0.27
C GLY A 304 -9.34 2.45 1.08
N LYS A 305 -8.66 3.51 1.55
CA LYS A 305 -8.97 4.18 2.84
C LYS A 305 -10.26 4.98 2.79
N HIS A 306 -10.64 5.46 1.61
CA HIS A 306 -11.80 6.31 1.43
C HIS A 306 -12.73 5.81 0.32
N ILE A 307 -13.97 6.27 0.37
CA ILE A 307 -14.93 6.20 -0.75
C ILE A 307 -15.44 7.61 -1.00
N GLY A 308 -15.39 8.06 -2.25
CA GLY A 308 -16.08 9.26 -2.68
C GLY A 308 -17.56 8.94 -2.91
N VAL A 309 -18.47 9.56 -2.17
CA VAL A 309 -19.92 9.38 -2.35
C VAL A 309 -20.52 10.65 -2.93
N ILE A 310 -21.19 10.51 -4.07
CA ILE A 310 -21.83 11.60 -4.79
C ILE A 310 -23.35 11.39 -4.76
N GLY A 311 -24.09 12.28 -4.12
CA GLY A 311 -25.55 12.26 -4.14
C GLY A 311 -26.10 13.03 -5.33
N TYR A 312 -26.99 12.40 -6.10
CA TYR A 312 -27.68 12.99 -7.24
C TYR A 312 -29.08 13.49 -6.85
N TYR A 313 -29.34 14.78 -7.09
CA TYR A 313 -30.58 15.49 -6.75
C TYR A 313 -31.07 16.27 -7.98
N PRO A 314 -31.74 15.62 -8.95
CA PRO A 314 -32.01 16.21 -10.27
C PRO A 314 -32.84 17.51 -10.21
N GLU A 315 -33.74 17.62 -9.22
CA GLU A 315 -34.65 18.75 -9.02
C GLU A 315 -34.08 19.88 -8.14
N ALA A 316 -32.90 19.69 -7.54
CA ALA A 316 -32.28 20.68 -6.67
C ALA A 316 -31.44 21.69 -7.46
N GLU A 317 -31.26 22.91 -6.92
CA GLU A 317 -30.35 23.91 -7.50
C GLU A 317 -28.91 23.38 -7.54
N GLN A 318 -28.48 22.70 -6.48
CA GLN A 318 -27.25 21.93 -6.45
C GLN A 318 -27.57 20.45 -6.72
N LYS A 319 -27.37 20.03 -7.98
CA LYS A 319 -27.67 18.66 -8.43
C LYS A 319 -26.75 17.59 -7.83
N LEU A 320 -25.51 17.95 -7.50
CA LEU A 320 -24.52 17.02 -6.98
C LEU A 320 -24.00 17.49 -5.62
N LYS A 321 -24.05 16.58 -4.64
CA LYS A 321 -23.37 16.74 -3.34
C LYS A 321 -22.28 15.68 -3.23
N PHE A 322 -21.16 16.02 -2.60
CA PHE A 322 -20.02 15.12 -2.44
C PHE A 322 -19.63 15.00 -0.97
N GLU A 323 -19.30 13.78 -0.56
CA GLU A 323 -18.67 13.48 0.71
C GLU A 323 -17.61 12.39 0.50
N LEU A 324 -16.38 12.66 0.91
CA LEU A 324 -15.31 11.68 1.00
C LEU A 324 -15.36 11.01 2.38
N ILE A 325 -15.64 9.71 2.42
CA ILE A 325 -15.82 8.96 3.65
C ILE A 325 -14.59 8.11 3.92
N GLU A 326 -13.86 8.40 4.99
CA GLU A 326 -12.81 7.52 5.52
C GLU A 326 -13.41 6.26 6.17
N LEU A 327 -12.92 5.08 5.78
CA LEU A 327 -13.34 3.78 6.30
C LEU A 327 -12.63 3.43 7.61
N ASP A 328 -12.88 4.20 8.65
CA ASP A 328 -12.31 4.01 9.99
C ASP A 328 -12.91 2.80 10.74
N ASN A 329 -12.29 2.44 11.86
CA ASN A 329 -12.67 1.31 12.70
C ASN A 329 -13.71 1.63 13.80
N GLN A 330 -14.26 2.83 13.81
CA GLN A 330 -15.30 3.27 14.75
C GLN A 330 -16.69 3.23 14.11
N ARG A 331 -16.81 3.61 12.84
CA ARG A 331 -18.08 3.66 12.09
C ARG A 331 -18.36 2.40 11.29
N PHE A 332 -17.34 1.62 10.94
CA PHE A 332 -17.47 0.48 10.02
C PHE A 332 -16.91 -0.80 10.61
N HIS A 333 -17.62 -1.91 10.34
CA HIS A 333 -17.31 -3.22 10.88
C HIS A 333 -16.92 -4.21 9.78
N GLU A 334 -16.32 -5.33 10.18
CA GLU A 334 -16.09 -6.44 9.26
C GLU A 334 -17.40 -7.14 8.90
N THR A 335 -17.50 -7.63 7.66
CA THR A 335 -18.68 -8.33 7.16
C THR A 335 -18.34 -9.80 6.88
N PRO A 336 -19.23 -10.76 7.21
CA PRO A 336 -18.95 -12.18 6.98
C PRO A 336 -18.58 -12.52 5.53
N ALA A 337 -19.24 -11.89 4.55
CA ALA A 337 -18.97 -12.11 3.13
C ALA A 337 -17.53 -11.73 2.75
N MET A 338 -17.03 -10.59 3.22
CA MET A 338 -15.67 -10.15 2.91
C MET A 338 -14.61 -10.90 3.74
N THR A 339 -14.96 -11.36 4.94
CA THR A 339 -14.13 -12.33 5.68
C THR A 339 -13.98 -13.63 4.88
N ASP A 340 -15.04 -14.13 4.24
CA ASP A 340 -14.99 -15.33 3.41
C ASP A 340 -14.14 -15.13 2.14
N VAL A 341 -14.23 -13.95 1.51
CA VAL A 341 -13.33 -13.56 0.39
C VAL A 341 -11.87 -13.64 0.84
N MET A 342 -11.53 -13.06 2.00
CA MET A 342 -10.17 -13.10 2.55
C MET A 342 -9.70 -14.52 2.90
N ARG A 343 -10.62 -15.39 3.36
CA ARG A 343 -10.30 -16.79 3.62
C ARG A 343 -9.92 -17.51 2.32
N ARG A 344 -10.75 -17.38 1.28
CA ARG A 344 -10.47 -17.96 -0.05
C ARG A 344 -9.17 -17.45 -0.64
N TYR A 345 -8.86 -16.16 -0.44
CA TYR A 345 -7.58 -15.58 -0.85
C TYR A 345 -6.40 -16.33 -0.23
N GLN A 346 -6.39 -16.48 1.09
CA GLN A 346 -5.30 -17.15 1.81
C GLN A 346 -5.21 -18.64 1.50
N GLU A 347 -6.35 -19.32 1.34
CA GLU A 347 -6.42 -20.72 0.87
C GLU A 347 -5.80 -20.87 -0.52
N ARG A 348 -6.10 -19.95 -1.44
CA ARG A 348 -5.53 -20.00 -2.79
C ARG A 348 -4.01 -19.74 -2.82
N LEU A 349 -3.49 -18.86 -1.95
CA LEU A 349 -2.04 -18.68 -1.82
C LEU A 349 -1.35 -19.98 -1.35
N HIS A 350 -2.00 -20.69 -0.42
CA HIS A 350 -1.54 -21.99 0.06
C HIS A 350 -1.59 -23.05 -1.04
N ASP A 351 -2.73 -23.21 -1.71
CA ASP A 351 -2.97 -24.27 -2.69
C ASP A 351 -2.12 -24.11 -3.96
N GLU A 352 -1.91 -22.87 -4.42
CA GLU A 352 -0.99 -22.56 -5.52
C GLU A 352 0.49 -22.55 -5.09
N GLN A 353 0.77 -22.85 -3.81
CA GLN A 353 2.11 -22.94 -3.24
C GLN A 353 2.96 -21.71 -3.58
N ILE A 354 2.38 -20.52 -3.43
CA ILE A 354 2.99 -19.27 -3.94
C ILE A 354 4.39 -19.08 -3.37
N VAL A 355 4.56 -19.29 -2.06
CA VAL A 355 5.85 -19.16 -1.37
C VAL A 355 6.87 -20.17 -1.90
N GLN A 356 6.48 -21.42 -2.08
CA GLN A 356 7.36 -22.50 -2.52
C GLN A 356 7.77 -22.36 -4.00
N ASN A 357 6.90 -21.75 -4.82
CA ASN A 357 7.15 -21.50 -6.23
C ASN A 357 7.95 -20.21 -6.49
N MET A 358 8.19 -19.38 -5.47
CA MET A 358 9.07 -18.22 -5.58
C MET A 358 10.53 -18.67 -5.74
N LYS A 359 11.24 -18.03 -6.68
CA LYS A 359 12.67 -18.26 -6.87
C LYS A 359 13.46 -17.49 -5.80
N PRO A 360 14.16 -18.18 -4.88
CA PRO A 360 14.95 -17.49 -3.88
C PRO A 360 16.17 -16.80 -4.50
N VAL A 361 16.63 -15.73 -3.85
CA VAL A 361 17.77 -14.92 -4.30
C VAL A 361 18.96 -15.16 -3.37
N ALA A 362 20.17 -15.33 -3.93
CA ALA A 362 21.37 -15.40 -3.11
C ALA A 362 21.59 -14.06 -2.38
N HIS A 363 21.94 -14.10 -1.09
CA HIS A 363 22.26 -12.89 -0.36
C HIS A 363 23.56 -12.28 -0.90
N GLU A 364 23.65 -10.96 -0.98
CA GLU A 364 24.80 -10.23 -1.56
C GLU A 364 26.14 -10.53 -0.88
N SER A 365 26.10 -10.91 0.41
CA SER A 365 27.27 -11.30 1.18
C SER A 365 27.80 -12.70 0.86
N GLY A 366 27.05 -13.51 0.11
CA GLY A 366 27.33 -14.93 -0.16
C GLY A 366 27.11 -15.87 1.03
N ALA A 367 26.80 -15.34 2.22
CA ALA A 367 26.40 -16.13 3.39
C ALA A 367 24.93 -16.56 3.31
N ARG A 368 24.57 -17.54 4.15
CA ARG A 368 23.25 -18.15 4.19
C ARG A 368 22.65 -18.05 5.60
N PHE A 369 21.33 -18.09 5.67
CA PHE A 369 20.60 -18.09 6.93
C PHE A 369 20.67 -19.46 7.59
N VAL A 370 21.01 -19.50 8.88
CA VAL A 370 21.22 -20.74 9.65
C VAL A 370 20.25 -20.89 10.83
N GLY A 371 19.65 -19.79 11.27
CA GLY A 371 18.72 -19.74 12.38
C GLY A 371 19.39 -19.56 13.74
N VAL A 372 18.59 -19.06 14.69
CA VAL A 372 19.03 -18.65 16.02
C VAL A 372 19.61 -19.78 16.86
N ASP A 373 19.25 -21.03 16.57
CA ASP A 373 19.77 -22.20 17.27
C ASP A 373 21.29 -22.35 17.12
N GLN A 374 21.87 -21.88 16.01
CA GLN A 374 23.32 -21.87 15.84
C GLN A 374 24.00 -20.70 16.57
N CYS A 375 23.25 -19.62 16.84
CA CYS A 375 23.78 -18.43 17.50
C CYS A 375 23.80 -18.55 19.03
N LYS A 376 22.79 -19.22 19.62
CA LYS A 376 22.55 -19.22 21.07
C LYS A 376 23.64 -19.91 21.91
N ASP A 377 24.41 -20.81 21.30
CA ASP A 377 25.47 -21.56 21.98
C ASP A 377 26.66 -20.65 22.34
N CYS A 378 26.98 -19.67 21.49
CA CYS A 378 28.03 -18.67 21.73
C CYS A 378 27.47 -17.37 22.34
N HIS A 379 26.26 -16.95 21.94
CA HIS A 379 25.67 -15.65 22.31
C HIS A 379 24.48 -15.81 23.29
N THR A 380 24.72 -16.47 24.42
CA THR A 380 23.69 -16.82 25.42
C THR A 380 22.93 -15.62 25.99
N LYS A 381 23.60 -14.49 26.28
CA LYS A 381 23.01 -13.28 26.86
C LYS A 381 22.23 -12.48 25.82
N ALA A 382 22.73 -12.41 24.58
CA ALA A 382 22.02 -11.77 23.48
C ALA A 382 20.76 -12.57 23.14
N PHE A 383 20.87 -13.90 23.03
CA PHE A 383 19.74 -14.80 22.82
C PHE A 383 18.67 -14.64 23.91
N SER A 384 19.07 -14.66 25.18
CA SER A 384 18.14 -14.47 26.30
C SER A 384 17.37 -13.15 26.19
N LYS A 385 18.02 -12.05 25.78
CA LYS A 385 17.33 -10.78 25.53
C LYS A 385 16.39 -10.85 24.33
N TRP A 386 16.86 -11.32 23.18
CA TRP A 386 16.05 -11.42 21.96
C TRP A 386 14.80 -12.28 22.15
N SER A 387 14.92 -13.40 22.86
CA SER A 387 13.81 -14.35 23.08
C SER A 387 12.59 -13.74 23.79
N THR A 388 12.79 -12.65 24.55
CA THR A 388 11.70 -11.92 25.24
C THR A 388 11.03 -10.84 24.40
N THR A 389 11.51 -10.61 23.18
CA THR A 389 10.99 -9.53 22.31
C THR A 389 9.80 -10.00 21.50
N ARG A 390 9.03 -9.07 20.91
CA ARG A 390 7.96 -9.46 19.97
C ARG A 390 8.52 -10.06 18.68
N HIS A 391 9.76 -9.76 18.31
CA HIS A 391 10.40 -10.29 17.11
C HIS A 391 10.58 -11.81 17.15
N SER A 392 10.91 -12.40 18.32
CA SER A 392 10.99 -13.87 18.46
C SER A 392 9.63 -14.56 18.26
N HIS A 393 8.52 -13.84 18.43
CA HIS A 393 7.15 -14.31 18.28
C HIS A 393 6.45 -13.79 17.02
N ALA A 394 7.18 -13.14 16.09
CA ALA A 394 6.56 -12.49 14.94
C ALA A 394 5.71 -13.45 14.10
N TYR A 395 6.20 -14.67 13.85
CA TYR A 395 5.44 -15.69 13.11
C TYR A 395 4.13 -16.09 13.79
N ASP A 396 4.07 -16.11 15.12
CA ASP A 396 2.88 -16.50 15.86
C ASP A 396 1.69 -15.59 15.53
N SER A 397 1.95 -14.29 15.34
CA SER A 397 0.92 -13.31 14.96
C SER A 397 0.33 -13.54 13.57
N LEU A 398 1.04 -14.20 12.65
CA LEU A 398 0.47 -14.62 11.37
C LEU A 398 -0.42 -15.85 11.51
N SER A 399 -0.06 -16.75 12.44
CA SER A 399 -0.75 -18.02 12.62
C SER A 399 -2.04 -17.90 13.43
N LYS A 400 -2.06 -17.04 14.45
CA LYS A 400 -3.12 -16.96 15.46
C LYS A 400 -3.72 -15.56 15.61
N GLY A 401 -3.23 -14.59 14.85
CA GLY A 401 -3.62 -13.20 15.00
C GLY A 401 -2.96 -12.54 16.20
N ARG A 402 -3.40 -11.32 16.51
CA ARG A 402 -2.98 -10.56 17.68
C ARG A 402 -3.88 -10.85 18.87
N GLU A 403 -3.46 -10.36 20.03
CA GLU A 403 -4.27 -10.41 21.25
C GLU A 403 -5.64 -9.78 21.00
N GLY A 404 -6.71 -10.57 21.16
CA GLY A 404 -8.09 -10.16 20.91
C GLY A 404 -8.62 -10.46 19.51
N GLN A 405 -7.79 -10.98 18.60
CA GLN A 405 -8.18 -11.37 17.24
C GLN A 405 -8.21 -12.90 17.06
N GLU A 406 -7.92 -13.67 18.10
CA GLU A 406 -7.74 -15.13 17.98
C GLU A 406 -9.00 -15.82 17.46
N GLU A 407 -10.17 -15.28 17.79
CA GLU A 407 -11.46 -15.75 17.29
C GLU A 407 -11.75 -15.10 15.92
N GLY A 408 -11.73 -15.91 14.86
CA GLY A 408 -12.01 -15.45 13.50
C GLY A 408 -10.77 -15.06 12.68
N TRP A 409 -9.57 -15.08 13.28
CA TRP A 409 -8.34 -14.84 12.53
C TRP A 409 -8.16 -15.84 11.38
N ILE A 410 -7.99 -15.30 10.19
CA ILE A 410 -7.58 -16.08 9.03
C ILE A 410 -6.05 -16.10 9.05
N SER A 411 -5.44 -17.27 8.98
CA SER A 411 -3.97 -17.39 8.97
C SER A 411 -3.34 -16.63 7.79
N ARG A 412 -2.18 -16.01 8.02
CA ARG A 412 -1.37 -15.28 7.00
C ARG A 412 -0.03 -15.95 6.73
N VAL A 413 0.17 -17.19 7.20
CA VAL A 413 1.46 -17.90 7.14
C VAL A 413 1.87 -18.34 5.73
N HIS A 414 0.98 -18.20 4.75
CA HIS A 414 1.23 -18.49 3.33
C HIS A 414 1.29 -17.22 2.47
N ASP A 415 1.18 -16.05 3.08
CA ASP A 415 1.22 -14.77 2.38
C ASP A 415 2.65 -14.23 2.30
N PRO A 416 3.25 -14.15 1.09
CA PRO A 416 4.60 -13.60 0.93
C PRO A 416 4.76 -12.20 1.52
N GLU A 417 3.76 -11.33 1.39
CA GLU A 417 3.83 -9.94 1.87
C GLU A 417 3.85 -9.88 3.40
N CYS A 418 3.19 -10.83 4.08
CA CYS A 418 3.25 -10.95 5.54
C CYS A 418 4.55 -11.64 6.00
N LEU A 419 4.95 -12.72 5.31
CA LEU A 419 6.17 -13.46 5.65
C LEU A 419 7.42 -12.57 5.56
N ALA A 420 7.47 -11.65 4.59
CA ALA A 420 8.64 -10.81 4.37
C ALA A 420 9.10 -10.01 5.60
N CYS A 421 8.21 -9.75 6.57
CA CYS A 421 8.50 -9.07 7.83
C CYS A 421 8.33 -9.92 9.10
N HIS A 422 7.89 -11.17 8.99
CA HIS A 422 7.54 -12.02 10.14
C HIS A 422 8.38 -13.30 10.25
N VAL A 423 9.27 -13.56 9.29
CA VAL A 423 10.17 -14.72 9.27
C VAL A 423 11.60 -14.34 8.86
N THR A 424 12.54 -15.25 9.11
CA THR A 424 13.95 -15.02 8.83
C THR A 424 14.32 -15.33 7.39
N GLY A 425 15.16 -14.48 6.79
CA GLY A 425 15.72 -14.72 5.45
C GLY A 425 14.80 -14.28 4.31
N TRP A 426 14.12 -13.14 4.48
CA TRP A 426 13.33 -12.49 3.43
C TRP A 426 13.76 -11.03 3.25
N ASN A 427 13.59 -10.51 2.04
CA ASN A 427 13.64 -9.07 1.80
C ASN A 427 12.25 -8.46 2.07
N PRO A 428 12.10 -7.60 3.09
CA PRO A 428 10.80 -7.09 3.51
C PRO A 428 10.13 -6.14 2.50
N GLN A 429 10.91 -5.34 1.78
CA GLN A 429 10.39 -4.32 0.88
C GLN A 429 10.06 -4.89 -0.51
N GLN A 430 10.96 -5.73 -1.02
CA GLN A 430 10.83 -6.36 -2.33
C GLN A 430 10.08 -7.70 -2.28
N VAL A 431 9.76 -8.19 -1.08
CA VAL A 431 8.93 -9.37 -0.83
C VAL A 431 9.48 -10.59 -1.58
N PHE A 432 10.71 -10.99 -1.29
CA PHE A 432 11.28 -12.22 -1.84
C PHE A 432 12.09 -12.99 -0.79
N PRO A 433 12.09 -14.33 -0.84
CA PRO A 433 12.93 -15.14 0.02
C PRO A 433 14.39 -15.10 -0.45
N TYR A 434 15.32 -15.11 0.50
CA TYR A 434 16.72 -15.41 0.20
C TYR A 434 16.95 -16.93 0.13
N GLU A 435 18.05 -17.34 -0.49
CA GLU A 435 18.50 -18.74 -0.44
C GLU A 435 18.66 -19.20 1.02
N ARG A 436 18.08 -20.36 1.33
CA ARG A 436 17.98 -20.90 2.70
C ARG A 436 17.27 -19.98 3.70
N GLY A 437 16.45 -19.05 3.23
CA GLY A 437 15.48 -18.36 4.07
C GLY A 437 14.30 -19.26 4.45
N PHE A 438 13.39 -18.74 5.27
CA PHE A 438 12.16 -19.43 5.64
C PHE A 438 11.30 -19.72 4.41
N VAL A 439 10.74 -20.93 4.35
CA VAL A 439 9.76 -21.34 3.34
C VAL A 439 8.44 -21.67 4.02
N ASP A 440 8.45 -22.63 4.93
CA ASP A 440 7.28 -23.00 5.71
C ASP A 440 7.67 -23.59 7.08
N ALA A 441 6.64 -23.79 7.91
CA ALA A 441 6.77 -24.26 9.27
C ALA A 441 7.27 -25.70 9.42
N GLY A 442 7.15 -26.54 8.39
CA GLY A 442 7.57 -27.93 8.36
C GLY A 442 8.97 -28.11 7.76
N SER A 443 9.29 -27.39 6.69
CA SER A 443 10.59 -27.51 5.99
C SER A 443 11.71 -26.68 6.61
N THR A 444 11.38 -25.50 7.17
CA THR A 444 12.35 -24.58 7.77
C THR A 444 11.91 -24.09 9.17
N PRO A 445 11.56 -25.00 10.11
CA PRO A 445 11.04 -24.60 11.43
C PRO A 445 12.01 -23.72 12.21
N GLN A 446 13.32 -23.88 12.01
CA GLN A 446 14.38 -23.12 12.66
C GLN A 446 14.48 -21.66 12.22
N LEU A 447 13.75 -21.24 11.17
CA LEU A 447 13.75 -19.86 10.64
C LEU A 447 12.45 -19.09 10.93
N LYS A 448 11.58 -19.64 11.79
CA LYS A 448 10.35 -18.96 12.24
C LYS A 448 10.66 -17.70 13.04
N GLY A 449 9.91 -16.63 12.77
CA GLY A 449 10.04 -15.35 13.48
C GLY A 449 11.14 -14.45 12.93
N GLN A 450 11.21 -13.22 13.46
CA GLN A 450 12.27 -12.26 13.17
C GLN A 450 13.47 -12.55 14.07
N GLN A 451 14.45 -13.30 13.56
CA GLN A 451 15.60 -13.76 14.35
C GLN A 451 16.82 -12.84 14.23
N CYS A 452 17.92 -13.22 14.89
CA CYS A 452 19.19 -12.50 14.90
C CYS A 452 19.65 -12.11 13.48
N GLU A 453 19.52 -13.01 12.52
CA GLU A 453 20.07 -12.82 11.17
C GLU A 453 19.32 -11.76 10.35
N ASN A 454 18.07 -11.44 10.67
CA ASN A 454 17.39 -10.32 10.03
C ASN A 454 17.94 -8.96 10.49
N CYS A 455 18.63 -8.91 11.63
CA CYS A 455 19.28 -7.68 12.12
C CYS A 455 20.78 -7.65 11.85
N HIS A 456 21.44 -8.79 12.01
CA HIS A 456 22.89 -8.93 11.95
C HIS A 456 23.40 -9.47 10.60
N GLY A 457 22.49 -9.82 9.69
CA GLY A 457 22.80 -10.50 8.43
C GLY A 457 22.93 -12.02 8.57
N PRO A 458 23.00 -12.75 7.44
CA PRO A 458 23.15 -14.21 7.43
C PRO A 458 24.47 -14.65 8.06
N GLY A 459 24.39 -15.59 9.01
CA GLY A 459 25.47 -15.94 9.92
C GLY A 459 26.31 -17.16 9.54
N SER A 460 26.00 -17.86 8.44
CA SER A 460 26.65 -19.16 8.12
C SER A 460 28.18 -19.10 8.11
N ILE A 461 28.75 -18.09 7.45
CA ILE A 461 30.22 -17.98 7.31
C ILE A 461 30.85 -17.62 8.66
N HIS A 462 30.23 -16.73 9.44
CA HIS A 462 30.69 -16.39 10.78
C HIS A 462 30.70 -17.63 11.69
N ALA A 463 29.59 -18.38 11.72
CA ALA A 463 29.45 -19.57 12.54
C ALA A 463 30.46 -20.65 12.17
N ASP A 464 30.67 -20.90 10.87
CA ASP A 464 31.64 -21.90 10.40
C ASP A 464 33.08 -21.56 10.81
N LEU A 465 33.48 -20.28 10.68
CA LEU A 465 34.82 -19.83 11.08
C LEU A 465 35.02 -19.88 12.59
N GLU A 466 34.01 -19.52 13.38
CA GLU A 466 34.07 -19.65 14.84
C GLU A 466 34.17 -21.11 15.29
N ASN A 467 33.40 -22.01 14.66
CA ASN A 467 33.48 -23.44 14.95
C ASN A 467 34.86 -24.01 14.62
N GLN A 468 35.46 -23.61 13.50
CA GLN A 468 36.84 -23.98 13.16
C GLN A 468 37.85 -23.45 14.18
N ARG A 469 37.67 -22.22 14.66
CA ARG A 469 38.51 -21.66 15.72
C ARG A 469 38.37 -22.44 17.03
N VAL A 470 37.14 -22.74 17.45
CA VAL A 470 36.88 -23.53 18.67
C VAL A 470 37.48 -24.93 18.56
N ALA A 471 37.47 -25.53 17.37
CA ALA A 471 38.10 -26.82 17.09
C ALA A 471 39.64 -26.76 17.00
N GLY A 472 40.25 -25.57 17.08
CA GLY A 472 41.70 -25.37 16.97
C GLY A 472 42.24 -25.38 15.53
N ASN A 473 41.36 -25.36 14.52
CA ASN A 473 41.71 -25.41 13.10
C ASN A 473 41.94 -24.03 12.48
N LEU A 474 41.58 -22.95 13.19
CA LEU A 474 41.73 -21.56 12.72
C LEU A 474 42.29 -20.68 13.84
N PRO A 475 43.35 -19.88 13.61
CA PRO A 475 43.90 -19.01 14.63
C PRO A 475 42.97 -17.81 14.94
N PRO A 476 42.96 -17.27 16.16
CA PRO A 476 42.11 -16.12 16.52
C PRO A 476 42.40 -14.83 15.73
N GLN A 477 43.59 -14.72 15.14
CA GLN A 477 44.03 -13.56 14.34
C GLN A 477 43.71 -13.69 12.84
N ASP A 478 43.01 -14.75 12.44
CA ASP A 478 42.62 -14.93 11.04
C ASP A 478 41.82 -13.73 10.53
N GLU A 479 42.24 -13.18 9.38
CA GLU A 479 41.68 -11.95 8.83
C GLU A 479 40.22 -12.13 8.40
N GLU A 480 39.87 -13.30 7.88
CA GLU A 480 38.51 -13.58 7.42
C GLU A 480 37.57 -13.75 8.62
N LEU A 481 38.00 -14.46 9.68
CA LEU A 481 37.27 -14.53 10.94
C LEU A 481 37.02 -13.13 11.53
N ILE A 482 38.05 -12.29 11.62
CA ILE A 482 37.92 -10.92 12.14
C ILE A 482 36.93 -10.10 11.29
N ARG A 483 37.01 -10.23 9.97
CA ARG A 483 36.08 -9.56 9.04
C ARG A 483 34.65 -10.00 9.29
N TRP A 484 34.39 -11.30 9.39
CA TRP A 484 33.03 -11.80 9.59
C TRP A 484 32.46 -11.52 10.97
N ARG A 485 33.28 -11.47 12.03
CA ARG A 485 32.85 -10.93 13.33
C ARG A 485 32.35 -9.49 13.21
N LYS A 486 33.10 -8.64 12.51
CA LYS A 486 32.72 -7.25 12.28
C LYS A 486 31.44 -7.14 11.44
N ASN A 487 31.27 -7.99 10.42
CA ASN A 487 30.08 -7.99 9.58
C ASN A 487 28.80 -8.33 10.35
N MET A 488 28.88 -9.14 11.41
CA MET A 488 27.73 -9.46 12.26
C MET A 488 27.39 -8.32 13.24
N HIS A 489 28.19 -7.26 13.35
CA HIS A 489 27.87 -6.13 14.21
C HIS A 489 26.91 -5.16 13.52
N LEU A 490 25.73 -5.00 14.11
CA LEU A 490 24.76 -4.01 13.68
C LEU A 490 25.10 -2.65 14.30
N ASP A 491 25.44 -1.68 13.46
CA ASP A 491 25.55 -0.27 13.86
C ASP A 491 24.16 0.32 14.13
N GLN A 492 24.02 1.10 15.20
CA GLN A 492 22.73 1.69 15.58
C GLN A 492 22.22 2.69 14.53
N GLY A 493 23.11 3.47 13.90
CA GLY A 493 22.71 4.42 12.86
C GLY A 493 22.24 3.71 11.59
N ILE A 494 22.85 2.56 11.25
CA ILE A 494 22.35 1.67 10.20
C ILE A 494 20.98 1.09 10.58
N ALA A 495 20.84 0.63 11.82
CA ALA A 495 19.57 0.09 12.33
C ALA A 495 18.42 1.09 12.17
N GLU A 496 18.65 2.34 12.59
CA GLU A 496 17.69 3.44 12.53
C GLU A 496 17.29 3.80 11.10
N LYS A 497 18.28 3.97 10.21
CA LYS A 497 18.06 4.61 8.92
C LYS A 497 17.74 3.63 7.78
N GLN A 498 18.16 2.37 7.92
CA GLN A 498 18.18 1.44 6.79
C GLN A 498 17.53 0.09 7.07
N LEU A 499 17.43 -0.33 8.33
CA LEU A 499 16.98 -1.68 8.66
C LEU A 499 15.58 -1.69 9.28
N CYS A 500 15.38 -0.99 10.40
CA CYS A 500 14.12 -1.08 11.14
C CYS A 500 12.93 -0.54 10.33
N ASN A 501 13.15 0.54 9.57
CA ASN A 501 12.12 1.14 8.71
C ASN A 501 11.70 0.26 7.52
N GLN A 502 12.40 -0.85 7.25
CA GLN A 502 12.00 -1.79 6.21
C GLN A 502 10.79 -2.64 6.60
N CYS A 503 10.48 -2.76 7.89
CA CYS A 503 9.24 -3.38 8.37
C CYS A 503 8.44 -2.47 9.30
N HIS A 504 9.08 -1.44 9.86
CA HIS A 504 8.41 -0.41 10.65
C HIS A 504 8.20 0.85 9.82
N ASP A 505 7.36 0.73 8.79
CA ASP A 505 6.88 1.85 7.99
C ASP A 505 5.47 2.29 8.46
N LEU A 506 4.88 3.26 7.75
CA LEU A 506 3.55 3.80 8.07
C LEU A 506 2.44 2.74 7.99
N ASP A 507 2.59 1.74 7.13
CA ASP A 507 1.57 0.69 6.93
C ASP A 507 1.65 -0.35 8.06
N ASN A 508 2.86 -0.79 8.38
CA ASN A 508 3.08 -1.91 9.28
C ASN A 508 3.18 -1.49 10.76
N SER A 509 3.71 -0.29 11.02
CA SER A 509 3.98 0.21 12.37
C SER A 509 3.90 1.74 12.43
N PRO A 510 2.72 2.35 12.21
CA PRO A 510 2.54 3.81 12.12
C PRO A 510 3.03 4.61 13.34
N LYS A 511 3.08 3.95 14.52
CA LYS A 511 3.53 4.54 15.79
C LYS A 511 4.97 4.14 16.13
N PHE A 512 5.77 3.77 15.14
CA PHE A 512 7.16 3.41 15.36
C PHE A 512 7.97 4.65 15.75
N ASP A 513 8.61 4.58 16.91
CA ASP A 513 9.64 5.52 17.32
C ASP A 513 10.93 4.73 17.58
N PHE A 514 11.98 5.04 16.82
CA PHE A 514 13.22 4.28 16.89
C PHE A 514 13.84 4.35 18.30
N ALA A 515 13.86 5.52 18.93
CA ALA A 515 14.52 5.70 20.22
C ALA A 515 13.83 4.91 21.35
N GLU A 516 12.50 4.81 21.31
CA GLU A 516 11.72 3.99 22.25
C GLU A 516 11.82 2.50 21.96
N TYR A 517 11.72 2.11 20.69
CA TYR A 517 11.71 0.69 20.30
C TYR A 517 13.11 0.07 20.42
N TRP A 518 14.17 0.81 20.11
CA TRP A 518 15.55 0.36 20.24
C TRP A 518 15.86 -0.12 21.66
N LYS A 519 15.40 0.60 22.70
CA LYS A 519 15.58 0.22 24.10
C LYS A 519 15.00 -1.16 24.44
N LYS A 520 13.98 -1.61 23.69
CA LYS A 520 13.33 -2.91 23.90
C LYS A 520 14.15 -4.06 23.34
N VAL A 521 14.91 -3.84 22.26
CA VAL A 521 15.65 -4.89 21.54
C VAL A 521 17.16 -4.84 21.77
N ALA A 522 17.76 -3.67 21.98
CA ALA A 522 19.20 -3.47 22.06
C ALA A 522 19.85 -4.31 23.17
N HIS A 523 21.04 -4.85 22.85
CA HIS A 523 21.86 -5.67 23.75
C HIS A 523 23.37 -5.41 23.52
N PRO A 524 23.83 -4.14 23.63
CA PRO A 524 25.23 -3.81 23.38
C PRO A 524 26.14 -4.50 24.40
N GLY A 525 27.29 -5.01 23.93
CA GLY A 525 28.30 -5.63 24.78
C GLY A 525 27.85 -6.92 25.47
N ARG A 526 26.78 -7.57 24.97
CA ARG A 526 26.35 -8.88 25.43
C ARG A 526 26.96 -9.96 24.54
N ASP A 527 27.96 -10.64 25.12
CA ASP A 527 28.80 -11.72 24.59
C ASP A 527 29.81 -11.34 23.49
#